data_AF-A0A532BXJ2-F1
#
_entry.id   AF-A0A532BXJ2-F1
#
_cell.length_a   1.000
_cell.length_b   1.000
_cell.length_c   1.000
_cell.angle_alpha   90.00
_cell.angle_beta   90.00
_cell.angle_gamma   90.00
#
_symmetry.space_group_name_H-M   'P 1'
#
loop_
_entity.id
_entity.type
_entity.pdbx_description
1 polymer ?
#
loop_
_entity_poly.entity_id
_entity_poly.type
_entity_poly.pdbx_seq_one_letter_code
_entity_poly.pdbx_strand_id
1 'polypeptide(L)'
;MRFYSHHDGLPSRHFISVAGIGNDDPPAYINQTATRHKQEEVIMKSKASLTAILAIVLYLFPVIGHAADVPGVPPEKVAEFIHTVIESHRAFYTLHVVERLEEQGGIKADGEWRTHKKTLPLPQQFVIESSNMFATFTGLRYRLISLWPINPKNGPRDQVDKHSLEAVVARPEHPVTRAITVNDQTFFHAIYADVAVGHACVACHNTHPHSPKKDFKVGDVMGGLVIEFPLGNQ
;
A
#
# COMPACT_ATOMS: atom_id res chain seq x y z
N MET A 1 -1.20 -15.67 18.81
CA MET A 1 0.21 -16.00 19.02
C MET A 1 0.79 -14.95 19.97
N ARG A 2 1.06 -15.31 21.24
CA ARG A 2 1.65 -14.41 22.24
C ARG A 2 3.14 -14.74 22.35
N PHE A 3 3.99 -13.73 22.27
CA PHE A 3 5.44 -13.86 22.45
C PHE A 3 5.77 -13.89 23.95
N TYR A 4 6.48 -14.92 24.42
CA TYR A 4 7.09 -14.98 25.74
C TYR A 4 8.55 -14.56 25.65
N SER A 5 8.94 -13.63 26.52
CA SER A 5 10.32 -13.27 26.85
C SER A 5 10.74 -14.04 28.10
N HIS A 6 11.95 -14.61 28.10
CA HIS A 6 12.61 -15.08 29.32
C HIS A 6 14.00 -14.47 29.46
N HIS A 7 14.17 -13.85 30.63
CA HIS A 7 15.42 -13.44 31.26
C HIS A 7 16.19 -14.66 31.75
N ASP A 8 17.52 -14.53 31.79
CA ASP A 8 18.49 -15.15 32.71
C ASP A 8 19.82 -14.40 32.49
N GLY A 9 20.73 -14.12 33.42
CA GLY A 9 20.90 -14.43 34.84
C GLY A 9 22.29 -13.89 35.23
N LEU A 10 22.43 -13.28 36.40
CA LEU A 10 23.72 -12.90 36.99
C LEU A 10 24.20 -14.00 37.95
N PRO A 11 25.52 -14.23 38.00
CA PRO A 11 26.21 -14.46 39.28
C PRO A 11 27.55 -13.69 39.30
N SER A 12 28.32 -13.55 40.37
CA SER A 12 28.20 -13.57 41.83
C SER A 12 29.59 -13.12 42.35
N ARG A 13 29.65 -12.72 43.62
CA ARG A 13 30.79 -12.05 44.28
C ARG A 13 32.02 -12.94 44.46
N HIS A 14 33.20 -12.34 44.55
CA HIS A 14 34.36 -12.90 45.24
C HIS A 14 34.89 -11.91 46.30
N PHE A 15 34.94 -12.42 47.54
CA PHE A 15 35.59 -11.84 48.71
C PHE A 15 36.99 -12.46 48.85
N ILE A 16 38.02 -11.65 49.11
CA ILE A 16 39.26 -12.07 49.77
C ILE A 16 39.63 -11.01 50.80
N SER A 17 40.08 -11.46 51.97
CA SER A 17 40.27 -10.75 53.22
C SER A 17 41.65 -11.07 53.83
N VAL A 18 42.10 -10.19 54.75
CA VAL A 18 43.12 -10.38 55.83
C VAL A 18 44.60 -10.28 55.39
N ALA A 19 45.57 -9.62 56.06
CA ALA A 19 45.68 -8.69 57.21
C ALA A 19 47.12 -8.11 57.22
N GLY A 20 47.38 -7.05 58.03
CA GLY A 20 48.76 -6.70 58.41
C GLY A 20 49.02 -5.31 59.00
N ILE A 21 48.41 -5.00 60.15
CA ILE A 21 48.94 -4.29 61.34
C ILE A 21 50.01 -3.19 61.17
N GLY A 22 49.73 -1.99 61.68
CA GLY A 22 50.78 -1.04 62.06
C GLY A 22 50.30 0.39 62.33
N ASN A 23 49.82 0.61 63.56
CA ASN A 23 50.08 1.77 64.43
C ASN A 23 49.98 3.24 63.92
N ASP A 24 49.38 4.03 64.82
CA ASP A 24 49.64 5.45 65.14
C ASP A 24 48.64 6.53 64.63
N ASP A 25 48.01 7.14 65.65
CA ASP A 25 47.43 8.48 65.76
C ASP A 25 46.20 8.92 64.92
N PRO A 26 45.26 9.70 65.52
CA PRO A 26 44.00 10.06 64.88
C PRO A 26 44.22 11.15 63.83
N PRO A 27 43.75 10.99 62.58
CA PRO A 27 43.76 12.11 61.65
C PRO A 27 42.68 13.10 62.08
N ALA A 28 43.09 14.37 62.11
CA ALA A 28 42.25 15.52 62.31
C ALA A 28 40.91 15.42 61.55
N TYR A 29 39.84 15.87 62.20
CA TYR A 29 38.53 16.09 61.60
C TYR A 29 38.67 17.17 60.50
N ILE A 30 39.09 16.75 59.30
CA ILE A 30 39.14 17.60 58.12
C ILE A 30 37.68 17.88 57.74
N ASN A 31 37.36 19.16 57.51
CA ASN A 31 36.06 19.68 57.07
C ASN A 31 35.56 19.02 55.76
N GLN A 32 35.06 17.80 55.87
CA GLN A 32 34.52 16.99 54.77
C GLN A 32 33.17 17.54 54.28
N THR A 33 32.45 18.26 55.14
CA THR A 33 31.21 18.99 54.81
C THR A 33 31.48 20.20 53.91
N ALA A 34 32.54 20.97 54.16
CA ALA A 34 32.83 22.18 53.36
C ALA A 34 33.33 21.84 51.95
N THR A 35 34.14 20.78 51.81
CA THR A 35 34.61 20.28 50.50
C THR A 35 33.49 19.63 49.70
N ARG A 36 32.62 18.85 50.35
CA ARG A 36 31.41 18.28 49.73
C ARG A 36 30.43 19.35 49.25
N HIS A 37 30.15 20.38 50.07
CA HIS A 37 29.30 21.50 49.66
C HIS A 37 29.85 22.24 48.44
N LYS A 38 31.18 22.48 48.40
CA LYS A 38 31.84 23.16 47.27
C LYS A 38 31.79 22.31 45.99
N GLN A 39 31.92 20.99 46.12
CA GLN A 39 31.85 20.05 44.99
C GLN A 39 30.42 19.89 44.46
N GLU A 40 29.42 19.84 45.35
CA GLU A 40 28.00 19.84 44.99
C GLU A 40 27.59 21.17 44.32
N GLU A 41 28.11 22.31 44.80
CA GLU A 41 27.87 23.62 44.19
C GLU A 41 28.45 23.73 42.76
N VAL A 42 29.67 23.23 42.53
CA VAL A 42 30.29 23.18 41.20
C VAL A 42 29.52 22.26 40.26
N ILE A 43 29.08 21.10 40.74
CA ILE A 43 28.27 20.15 39.96
C ILE A 43 26.90 20.75 39.63
N MET A 44 26.26 21.45 40.57
CA MET A 44 24.98 22.13 40.34
C MET A 44 25.11 23.27 39.32
N LYS A 45 26.17 24.10 39.42
CA LYS A 45 26.43 25.18 38.45
C LYS A 45 26.75 24.64 37.05
N SER A 46 27.52 23.55 36.96
CA SER A 46 27.84 22.88 35.69
C SER A 46 26.60 22.28 35.03
N LYS A 47 25.76 21.58 35.80
CA LYS A 47 24.49 21.02 35.30
C LYS A 47 23.51 22.11 34.87
N ALA A 48 23.36 23.19 35.65
CA ALA A 48 22.49 24.31 35.31
C ALA A 48 22.95 25.04 34.03
N SER A 49 24.26 25.17 33.81
CA SER A 49 24.83 25.76 32.60
C SER A 49 24.60 24.88 31.37
N LEU A 50 24.76 23.57 31.49
CA LEU A 50 24.50 22.63 30.39
C LEU A 50 23.02 22.62 29.97
N THR A 51 22.11 22.65 30.95
CA THR A 51 20.66 22.72 30.68
C THR A 51 20.25 24.05 30.07
N ALA A 52 20.85 25.16 30.48
CA ALA A 52 20.58 26.47 29.91
C ALA A 52 21.08 26.55 28.45
N ILE A 53 22.28 26.03 28.16
CA ILE A 53 22.81 25.98 26.79
C ILE A 53 21.94 25.08 25.91
N LEU A 54 21.52 23.91 26.39
CA LEU A 54 20.63 23.02 25.64
C LEU A 54 19.27 23.68 25.37
N ALA A 55 18.69 24.37 26.35
CA ALA A 55 17.44 25.09 26.19
C ALA A 55 17.58 26.27 25.21
N ILE A 56 18.71 26.98 25.23
CA ILE A 56 19.02 28.07 24.28
C ILE A 56 19.23 27.51 22.87
N VAL A 57 19.92 26.38 22.72
CA VAL A 57 20.08 25.72 21.42
C VAL A 57 18.73 25.25 20.87
N LEU A 58 17.86 24.68 21.70
CA LEU A 58 16.51 24.30 21.29
C LEU A 58 15.59 25.50 21.01
N TYR A 59 15.83 26.65 21.66
CA TYR A 59 15.08 27.88 21.44
C TYR A 59 15.56 28.65 20.19
N LEU A 60 16.87 28.66 19.93
CA LEU A 60 17.48 29.35 18.78
C LEU A 60 17.45 28.51 17.50
N PHE A 61 17.44 27.18 17.63
CA PHE A 61 17.29 26.24 16.53
C PHE A 61 16.01 25.43 16.76
N PRO A 62 14.82 25.97 16.45
CA PRO A 62 13.65 25.10 16.33
C PRO A 62 14.04 24.02 15.32
N VAL A 63 13.92 22.74 15.72
CA VAL A 63 13.96 21.61 14.79
C VAL A 63 12.71 21.73 13.94
N ILE A 64 12.74 22.65 12.98
CA ILE A 64 11.79 22.71 11.89
C ILE A 64 12.15 21.48 11.09
N GLY A 65 11.42 20.39 11.33
CA GLY A 65 11.35 19.28 10.41
C GLY A 65 10.89 19.84 9.07
N HIS A 66 11.85 20.26 8.24
CA HIS A 66 11.63 20.40 6.83
C HIS A 66 11.42 18.96 6.39
N ALA A 67 10.16 18.52 6.33
CA ALA A 67 9.82 17.55 5.32
C ALA A 67 10.40 18.15 4.04
N ALA A 68 11.49 17.55 3.55
CA ALA A 68 11.99 17.91 2.24
C ALA A 68 10.78 17.91 1.30
N ASP A 69 10.73 18.86 0.37
CA ASP A 69 9.70 18.88 -0.66
C ASP A 69 9.91 17.63 -1.52
N VAL A 70 9.38 16.49 -1.05
CA VAL A 70 9.52 15.21 -1.71
C VAL A 70 8.70 15.36 -2.97
N PRO A 71 9.29 15.22 -4.18
CA PRO A 71 8.54 15.29 -5.40
C PRO A 71 7.32 14.37 -5.31
N GLY A 72 6.15 14.88 -5.69
CA GLY A 72 4.94 14.08 -5.73
C GLY A 72 5.15 12.80 -6.54
N VAL A 73 4.44 11.73 -6.19
CA VAL A 73 4.52 10.46 -6.94
C VAL A 73 4.02 10.70 -8.37
N PRO A 74 4.79 10.33 -9.42
CA PRO A 74 4.35 10.49 -10.80
C PRO A 74 3.00 9.81 -11.06
N PRO A 75 2.08 10.41 -11.83
CA PRO A 75 0.79 9.81 -12.13
C PRO A 75 0.87 8.39 -12.72
N GLU A 76 1.87 8.13 -13.55
CA GLU A 76 2.17 6.79 -14.10
C GLU A 76 2.39 5.78 -12.97
N LYS A 77 3.14 6.18 -11.93
CA LYS A 77 3.45 5.31 -10.79
C LYS A 77 2.23 5.09 -9.90
N VAL A 78 1.39 6.11 -9.72
CA VAL A 78 0.09 5.97 -9.05
C VAL A 78 -0.80 4.98 -9.81
N ALA A 79 -0.91 5.12 -11.13
CA ALA A 79 -1.68 4.21 -11.97
C ALA A 79 -1.15 2.78 -11.90
N GLU A 80 0.18 2.59 -11.89
CA GLU A 80 0.82 1.27 -11.78
C GLU A 80 0.46 0.58 -10.44
N PHE A 81 0.50 1.32 -9.33
CA PHE A 81 0.10 0.78 -8.02
C PHE A 81 -1.38 0.39 -8.01
N ILE A 82 -2.26 1.25 -8.53
CA ILE A 82 -3.69 0.98 -8.60
C ILE A 82 -3.98 -0.24 -9.48
N HIS A 83 -3.35 -0.33 -10.66
CA HIS A 83 -3.44 -1.49 -11.55
C HIS A 83 -3.05 -2.78 -10.82
N THR A 84 -1.89 -2.76 -10.14
CA THR A 84 -1.38 -3.91 -9.40
C THR A 84 -2.35 -4.38 -8.32
N VAL A 85 -2.95 -3.45 -7.57
CA VAL A 85 -3.94 -3.78 -6.54
C VAL A 85 -5.20 -4.37 -7.14
N ILE A 86 -5.75 -3.76 -8.20
CA ILE A 86 -6.98 -4.23 -8.84
C ILE A 86 -6.80 -5.62 -9.44
N GLU A 87 -5.72 -5.84 -10.20
CA GLU A 87 -5.45 -7.14 -10.81
C GLU A 87 -5.20 -8.22 -9.76
N SER A 88 -4.47 -7.90 -8.68
CA SER A 88 -4.25 -8.83 -7.57
C SER A 88 -5.57 -9.24 -6.89
N HIS A 89 -6.45 -8.27 -6.63
CA HIS A 89 -7.77 -8.55 -6.03
C HIS A 89 -8.65 -9.36 -6.97
N ARG A 90 -8.70 -9.02 -8.26
CA ARG A 90 -9.49 -9.74 -9.26
C ARG A 90 -8.98 -11.17 -9.45
N ALA A 91 -7.66 -11.36 -9.51
CA ALA A 91 -7.03 -12.68 -9.60
C ALA A 91 -7.36 -13.52 -8.37
N PHE A 92 -7.19 -12.97 -7.17
CA PHE A 92 -7.53 -13.66 -5.93
C PHE A 92 -9.02 -14.06 -5.88
N TYR A 93 -9.91 -13.12 -6.20
CA TYR A 93 -11.34 -13.38 -6.25
C TYR A 93 -11.69 -14.51 -7.24
N THR A 94 -11.11 -14.46 -8.44
CA THR A 94 -11.37 -15.46 -9.49
C THR A 94 -10.89 -16.84 -9.06
N LEU A 95 -9.62 -16.97 -8.68
CA LEU A 95 -8.97 -18.26 -8.43
C LEU A 95 -9.38 -18.87 -7.09
N HIS A 96 -9.62 -18.06 -6.07
CA HIS A 96 -9.77 -18.54 -4.70
C HIS A 96 -11.18 -18.40 -4.13
N VAL A 97 -12.06 -17.66 -4.80
CA VAL A 97 -13.47 -17.58 -4.42
C VAL A 97 -14.33 -18.24 -5.47
N VAL A 98 -14.33 -17.73 -6.70
CA VAL A 98 -15.21 -18.22 -7.77
C VAL A 98 -14.87 -19.65 -8.14
N GLU A 99 -13.66 -19.92 -8.63
CA GLU A 99 -13.29 -21.25 -9.12
C GLU A 99 -13.36 -22.30 -8.01
N ARG A 100 -12.87 -21.97 -6.80
CA ARG A 100 -12.94 -22.87 -5.64
C ARG A 100 -14.37 -23.30 -5.32
N LEU A 101 -15.34 -22.39 -5.36
CA LEU A 101 -16.73 -22.73 -5.08
C LEU A 101 -17.36 -23.54 -6.21
N GLU A 102 -17.02 -23.23 -7.46
CA GLU A 102 -17.51 -23.97 -8.63
C GLU A 102 -16.98 -25.41 -8.67
N GLU A 103 -15.69 -25.62 -8.38
CA GLU A 103 -15.05 -26.94 -8.29
C GLU A 103 -15.65 -27.82 -7.20
N GLN A 104 -16.13 -27.21 -6.11
CA GLN A 104 -16.81 -27.90 -5.02
C GLN A 104 -18.29 -28.19 -5.32
N GLY A 105 -18.77 -27.89 -6.53
CA GLY A 105 -20.18 -28.02 -6.90
C GLY A 105 -21.09 -27.02 -6.18
N GLY A 106 -20.51 -25.93 -5.66
CA GLY A 106 -21.19 -24.91 -4.88
C GLY A 106 -21.79 -23.78 -5.71
N ILE A 107 -21.71 -22.58 -5.16
CA ILE A 107 -22.24 -21.34 -5.76
C ILE A 107 -21.40 -20.96 -7.00
N LYS A 108 -22.07 -20.63 -8.11
CA LYS A 108 -21.44 -20.21 -9.38
C LYS A 108 -21.46 -18.70 -9.57
N ALA A 109 -20.57 -18.18 -10.41
CA ALA A 109 -20.66 -16.81 -10.86
C ALA A 109 -21.72 -16.65 -11.98
N ASP A 110 -22.46 -15.54 -11.95
CA ASP A 110 -23.54 -15.26 -12.89
C ASP A 110 -23.58 -13.75 -13.23
N GLY A 111 -23.83 -13.42 -14.50
CA GLY A 111 -24.00 -12.04 -14.94
C GLY A 111 -25.22 -11.35 -14.31
N GLU A 112 -26.23 -12.11 -13.90
CA GLU A 112 -27.47 -11.63 -13.27
C GLU A 112 -27.48 -11.85 -11.75
N TRP A 113 -26.30 -11.87 -11.11
CA TRP A 113 -26.14 -12.24 -9.70
C TRP A 113 -27.00 -11.47 -8.70
N ARG A 114 -27.43 -10.25 -9.05
CA ARG A 114 -28.31 -9.42 -8.21
C ARG A 114 -29.72 -10.00 -8.09
N THR A 115 -30.21 -10.68 -9.11
CA THR A 115 -31.56 -11.25 -9.18
C THR A 115 -31.54 -12.77 -9.00
N HIS A 116 -30.50 -13.44 -9.51
CA HIS A 116 -30.29 -14.87 -9.36
C HIS A 116 -29.74 -15.20 -7.97
N LYS A 117 -30.63 -15.59 -7.06
CA LYS A 117 -30.23 -15.99 -5.69
C LYS A 117 -29.19 -17.13 -5.74
N LYS A 118 -28.28 -17.13 -4.76
CA LYS A 118 -27.19 -18.11 -4.63
C LYS A 118 -26.23 -18.13 -5.82
N THR A 119 -25.87 -16.96 -6.32
CA THR A 119 -24.80 -16.77 -7.31
C THR A 119 -23.87 -15.65 -6.85
N LEU A 120 -22.67 -15.64 -7.42
CA LEU A 120 -21.66 -14.60 -7.20
C LEU A 120 -21.60 -13.64 -8.40
N PRO A 121 -21.17 -12.38 -8.21
CA PRO A 121 -20.83 -11.53 -9.34
C PRO A 121 -19.71 -12.14 -10.19
N LEU A 122 -19.73 -11.88 -11.49
CA LEU A 122 -18.60 -12.20 -12.36
C LEU A 122 -17.34 -11.42 -11.92
N PRO A 123 -16.11 -11.93 -12.17
CA PRO A 123 -14.88 -11.21 -11.84
C PRO A 123 -14.84 -9.77 -12.40
N GLN A 124 -15.37 -9.58 -13.60
CA GLN A 124 -15.48 -8.28 -14.23
C GLN A 124 -16.48 -7.35 -13.51
N GLN A 125 -17.60 -7.89 -13.03
CA GLN A 125 -18.58 -7.14 -12.25
C GLN A 125 -18.03 -6.79 -10.87
N PHE A 126 -17.27 -7.67 -10.22
CA PHE A 126 -16.59 -7.37 -8.96
C PHE A 126 -15.71 -6.11 -9.08
N VAL A 127 -14.91 -5.99 -10.15
CA VAL A 127 -14.11 -4.80 -10.42
C VAL A 127 -15.00 -3.57 -10.60
N ILE A 128 -15.97 -3.60 -11.51
CA ILE A 128 -16.82 -2.42 -11.78
C ILE A 128 -17.61 -1.98 -10.54
N GLU A 129 -18.22 -2.91 -9.84
CA GLU A 129 -19.04 -2.64 -8.66
C GLU A 129 -18.18 -2.04 -7.54
N SER A 130 -16.97 -2.57 -7.31
CA SER A 130 -16.04 -1.99 -6.35
C SER A 130 -15.62 -0.56 -6.75
N SER A 131 -15.40 -0.28 -8.04
CA SER A 131 -15.11 1.08 -8.50
C SER A 131 -16.24 2.05 -8.20
N ASN A 132 -17.48 1.63 -8.45
CA ASN A 132 -18.65 2.47 -8.25
C ASN A 132 -18.85 2.87 -6.78
N MET A 133 -18.35 2.06 -5.83
CA MET A 133 -18.49 2.34 -4.40
C MET A 133 -17.66 3.54 -3.92
N PHE A 134 -16.55 3.89 -4.59
CA PHE A 134 -15.71 5.03 -4.16
C PHE A 134 -15.58 6.14 -5.20
N ALA A 135 -16.04 5.92 -6.43
CA ALA A 135 -15.87 6.87 -7.54
C ALA A 135 -16.40 8.27 -7.22
N THR A 136 -17.55 8.36 -6.55
CA THR A 136 -18.18 9.65 -6.20
C THR A 136 -17.42 10.43 -5.12
N PHE A 137 -16.59 9.76 -4.31
CA PHE A 137 -15.90 10.38 -3.17
C PHE A 137 -14.45 10.76 -3.49
N THR A 138 -13.82 10.12 -4.48
CA THR A 138 -12.38 10.25 -4.74
C THR A 138 -12.06 10.77 -6.14
N GLY A 139 -12.99 10.68 -7.09
CA GLY A 139 -12.71 10.92 -8.51
C GLY A 139 -11.88 9.82 -9.18
N LEU A 140 -11.34 8.85 -8.44
CA LEU A 140 -10.75 7.64 -8.99
C LEU A 140 -11.84 6.77 -9.60
N ARG A 141 -11.60 6.27 -10.80
CA ARG A 141 -12.50 5.38 -11.53
C ARG A 141 -11.68 4.32 -12.22
N TYR A 142 -12.19 3.09 -12.22
CA TYR A 142 -11.64 2.05 -13.06
C TYR A 142 -12.73 1.17 -13.66
N ARG A 143 -12.48 0.68 -14.87
CA ARG A 143 -13.41 -0.19 -15.61
C ARG A 143 -12.64 -1.11 -16.53
N LEU A 144 -13.21 -2.29 -16.77
CA LEU A 144 -12.70 -3.22 -17.78
C LEU A 144 -13.42 -2.98 -19.11
N ILE A 145 -12.65 -2.84 -20.18
CA ILE A 145 -13.14 -2.68 -21.55
C ILE A 145 -12.59 -3.76 -22.46
N SER A 146 -13.26 -4.05 -23.58
CA SER A 146 -12.78 -5.04 -24.56
C SER A 146 -13.08 -4.63 -25.99
N LEU A 147 -12.26 -5.11 -26.94
CA LEU A 147 -12.56 -5.09 -28.38
C LEU A 147 -13.66 -6.11 -28.74
N TRP A 148 -13.92 -7.07 -27.86
CA TRP A 148 -14.91 -8.14 -28.01
C TRP A 148 -15.87 -8.18 -26.80
N PRO A 149 -16.56 -7.07 -26.48
CA PRO A 149 -17.34 -7.00 -25.26
C PRO A 149 -18.62 -7.83 -25.37
N ILE A 150 -18.86 -8.72 -24.40
CA ILE A 150 -20.14 -9.44 -24.27
C ILE A 150 -21.28 -8.45 -24.01
N ASN A 151 -21.06 -7.52 -23.07
CA ASN A 151 -21.95 -6.40 -22.81
C ASN A 151 -21.42 -5.18 -23.57
N PRO A 152 -22.13 -4.63 -24.57
CA PRO A 152 -21.68 -3.51 -25.38
C PRO A 152 -21.24 -2.26 -24.58
N LYS A 153 -21.76 -2.07 -23.36
CA LYS A 153 -21.34 -0.96 -22.47
C LYS A 153 -19.87 -1.06 -22.03
N ASN A 154 -19.25 -2.23 -22.14
CA ASN A 154 -17.83 -2.46 -21.86
C ASN A 154 -16.96 -2.28 -23.12
N GLY A 155 -17.47 -1.63 -24.17
CA GLY A 155 -16.65 -1.22 -25.31
C GLY A 155 -15.75 0.00 -25.00
N PRO A 156 -14.81 0.31 -25.90
CA PRO A 156 -14.12 1.60 -25.90
C PRO A 156 -15.13 2.74 -26.08
N ARG A 157 -14.90 3.89 -25.43
CA ARG A 157 -15.86 5.02 -25.47
C ARG A 157 -15.78 5.82 -26.78
N ASP A 158 -14.61 5.80 -27.41
CA ASP A 158 -14.27 6.56 -28.61
C ASP A 158 -13.17 5.84 -29.41
N GLN A 159 -12.79 6.41 -30.55
CA GLN A 159 -11.77 5.83 -31.42
C GLN A 159 -10.36 5.86 -30.80
N VAL A 160 -10.10 6.80 -29.88
CA VAL A 160 -8.81 6.88 -29.18
C VAL A 160 -8.67 5.73 -28.20
N ASP A 161 -9.70 5.47 -27.38
CA ASP A 161 -9.76 4.30 -26.49
C ASP A 161 -9.64 3.00 -27.30
N LYS A 162 -10.28 2.91 -28.47
CA LYS A 162 -10.17 1.74 -29.35
C LYS A 162 -8.72 1.50 -29.80
N HIS A 163 -8.04 2.51 -30.31
CA HIS A 163 -6.63 2.39 -30.72
C HIS A 163 -5.69 2.11 -29.53
N SER A 164 -5.94 2.73 -28.38
CA SER A 164 -5.19 2.42 -27.15
C SER A 164 -5.38 0.97 -26.72
N LEU A 165 -6.60 0.44 -26.86
CA LEU A 165 -6.92 -0.95 -26.55
C LEU A 165 -6.25 -1.93 -27.52
N GLU A 166 -6.26 -1.63 -28.83
CA GLU A 166 -5.52 -2.39 -29.83
C GLU A 166 -4.01 -2.41 -29.53
N ALA A 167 -3.45 -1.29 -29.06
CA ALA A 167 -2.04 -1.18 -28.71
C ALA A 167 -1.67 -2.06 -27.50
N VAL A 168 -2.48 -2.08 -26.43
CA VAL A 168 -2.20 -2.92 -25.25
C VAL A 168 -2.44 -4.40 -25.53
N VAL A 169 -3.35 -4.76 -26.45
CA VAL A 169 -3.50 -6.14 -26.92
C VAL A 169 -2.25 -6.60 -27.68
N ALA A 170 -1.66 -5.72 -28.49
CA ALA A 170 -0.46 -6.04 -29.28
C ALA A 170 0.83 -6.05 -28.44
N ARG A 171 0.90 -5.22 -27.38
CA ARG A 171 2.06 -5.08 -26.49
C ARG A 171 1.61 -5.00 -25.02
N PRO A 172 1.28 -6.13 -24.40
CA PRO A 172 0.64 -6.18 -23.07
C PRO A 172 1.48 -5.57 -21.94
N GLU A 173 2.80 -5.56 -22.09
CA GLU A 173 3.78 -4.98 -21.17
C GLU A 173 3.82 -3.44 -21.19
N HIS A 174 3.16 -2.80 -22.17
CA HIS A 174 3.21 -1.36 -22.40
C HIS A 174 1.83 -0.72 -22.26
N PRO A 175 1.50 -0.13 -21.09
CA PRO A 175 0.26 0.61 -20.93
C PRO A 175 0.24 1.86 -21.82
N VAL A 176 -0.96 2.29 -22.20
CA VAL A 176 -1.16 3.56 -22.91
C VAL A 176 -1.71 4.59 -21.94
N THR A 177 -0.99 5.69 -21.75
CA THR A 177 -1.34 6.77 -20.82
C THR A 177 -1.55 8.10 -21.54
N ARG A 178 -2.44 8.94 -21.01
CA ARG A 178 -2.66 10.31 -21.47
C ARG A 178 -3.36 11.16 -20.41
N ALA A 179 -3.28 12.48 -20.52
CA ALA A 179 -4.20 13.37 -19.84
C ALA A 179 -5.50 13.51 -20.67
N ILE A 180 -6.65 13.55 -20.00
CA ILE A 180 -7.94 13.85 -20.61
C ILE A 180 -8.65 14.94 -19.80
N THR A 181 -9.52 15.71 -20.45
CA THR A 181 -10.37 16.69 -19.76
C THR A 181 -11.81 16.22 -19.79
N VAL A 182 -12.45 16.16 -18.62
CA VAL A 182 -13.86 15.78 -18.45
C VAL A 182 -14.50 16.82 -17.54
N ASN A 183 -15.52 17.54 -18.04
CA ASN A 183 -16.23 18.59 -17.29
C ASN A 183 -15.27 19.60 -16.62
N ASP A 184 -14.34 20.17 -17.39
CA ASP A 184 -13.32 21.13 -16.95
C ASP A 184 -12.31 20.63 -15.90
N GLN A 185 -12.33 19.32 -15.60
CA GLN A 185 -11.35 18.68 -14.73
C GLN A 185 -10.40 17.80 -15.55
N THR A 186 -9.10 17.93 -15.29
CA THR A 186 -8.08 17.11 -15.94
C THR A 186 -7.89 15.80 -15.16
N PHE A 187 -7.92 14.68 -15.89
CA PHE A 187 -7.69 13.35 -15.36
C PHE A 187 -6.45 12.74 -16.03
N PHE A 188 -5.71 11.97 -15.24
CA PHE A 188 -4.80 10.98 -15.79
C PHE A 188 -5.65 9.80 -16.27
N HIS A 189 -5.38 9.29 -17.46
CA HIS A 189 -6.06 8.17 -18.05
C HIS A 189 -5.02 7.14 -18.48
N ALA A 190 -5.12 5.92 -17.95
CA ALA A 190 -4.25 4.81 -18.30
C ALA A 190 -5.07 3.60 -18.73
N ILE A 191 -4.58 2.88 -19.73
CA ILE A 191 -5.11 1.58 -20.15
C ILE A 191 -3.99 0.55 -20.02
N TYR A 192 -4.23 -0.47 -19.21
CA TYR A 192 -3.38 -1.65 -19.04
C TYR A 192 -4.04 -2.86 -19.72
N ALA A 193 -3.26 -3.86 -20.12
CA ALA A 193 -3.83 -5.11 -20.65
C ALA A 193 -4.59 -5.89 -19.56
N ASP A 194 -5.84 -6.27 -19.84
CA ASP A 194 -6.62 -7.18 -18.99
C ASP A 194 -6.40 -8.62 -19.48
N VAL A 195 -5.71 -9.41 -18.67
CA VAL A 195 -5.33 -10.79 -18.99
C VAL A 195 -6.33 -11.78 -18.38
N ALA A 196 -6.62 -12.86 -19.10
CA ALA A 196 -7.41 -13.98 -18.61
C ALA A 196 -6.66 -14.72 -17.47
N VAL A 197 -6.98 -14.42 -16.21
CA VAL A 197 -6.25 -14.94 -15.05
C VAL A 197 -6.63 -16.38 -14.65
N GLY A 198 -7.79 -16.89 -15.09
CA GLY A 198 -8.30 -18.19 -14.67
C GLY A 198 -9.27 -18.83 -15.66
N HIS A 199 -9.63 -20.09 -15.39
CA HIS A 199 -10.60 -20.84 -16.18
C HIS A 199 -11.97 -20.17 -16.19
N ALA A 200 -12.42 -19.59 -15.08
CA ALA A 200 -13.70 -18.90 -15.01
C ALA A 200 -13.82 -17.75 -16.03
N CYS A 201 -12.71 -17.04 -16.29
CA CYS A 201 -12.66 -15.97 -17.30
C CYS A 201 -12.96 -16.54 -18.70
N VAL A 202 -12.21 -17.56 -19.12
CA VAL A 202 -12.31 -18.09 -20.48
C VAL A 202 -13.56 -18.93 -20.69
N ALA A 203 -14.02 -19.67 -19.67
CA ALA A 203 -15.20 -20.51 -19.75
C ALA A 203 -16.44 -19.66 -20.02
N CYS A 204 -16.62 -18.57 -19.28
CA CYS A 204 -17.71 -17.63 -19.51
C CYS A 204 -17.62 -17.04 -20.92
N HIS A 205 -16.48 -16.45 -21.30
CA HIS A 205 -16.35 -15.79 -22.60
C HIS A 205 -16.49 -16.73 -23.80
N ASN A 206 -16.00 -17.96 -23.71
CA ASN A 206 -16.04 -18.91 -24.82
C ASN A 206 -17.42 -19.55 -24.99
N THR A 207 -18.22 -19.62 -23.93
CA THR A 207 -19.56 -20.23 -23.98
C THR A 207 -20.69 -19.22 -24.12
N HIS A 208 -20.48 -17.96 -23.70
CA HIS A 208 -21.55 -16.97 -23.66
C HIS A 208 -22.18 -16.74 -25.05
N PRO A 209 -23.52 -16.75 -25.19
CA PRO A 209 -24.19 -16.60 -26.49
C PRO A 209 -23.84 -15.31 -27.22
N HIS A 210 -23.69 -14.21 -26.47
CA HIS A 210 -23.36 -12.89 -27.01
C HIS A 210 -21.86 -12.59 -27.11
N SER A 211 -20.97 -13.55 -26.82
CA SER A 211 -19.54 -13.28 -26.93
C SER A 211 -19.10 -13.17 -28.40
N PRO A 212 -18.48 -12.05 -28.81
CA PRO A 212 -17.99 -11.89 -30.19
C PRO A 212 -16.76 -12.76 -30.50
N LYS A 213 -16.01 -13.20 -29.48
CA LYS A 213 -14.81 -14.04 -29.58
C LYS A 213 -14.90 -15.20 -28.59
N LYS A 214 -14.62 -16.43 -29.04
CA LYS A 214 -14.90 -17.68 -28.30
C LYS A 214 -13.74 -18.67 -28.15
N ASP A 215 -12.54 -18.21 -28.47
CA ASP A 215 -11.31 -19.00 -28.52
C ASP A 215 -10.26 -18.48 -27.53
N PHE A 216 -10.68 -17.78 -26.46
CA PHE A 216 -9.76 -17.30 -25.42
C PHE A 216 -9.13 -18.47 -24.65
N LYS A 217 -7.86 -18.30 -24.30
CA LYS A 217 -7.09 -19.17 -23.42
C LYS A 217 -6.65 -18.41 -22.17
N VAL A 218 -6.40 -19.14 -21.10
CA VAL A 218 -5.81 -18.55 -19.89
C VAL A 218 -4.47 -17.92 -20.29
N GLY A 219 -4.23 -16.67 -19.89
CA GLY A 219 -3.10 -15.86 -20.31
C GLY A 219 -3.34 -14.97 -21.54
N ASP A 220 -4.45 -15.13 -22.28
CA ASP A 220 -4.78 -14.21 -23.38
C ASP A 220 -5.18 -12.83 -22.85
N VAL A 221 -4.86 -11.77 -23.61
CA VAL A 221 -5.41 -10.44 -23.35
C VAL A 221 -6.87 -10.41 -23.81
N MET A 222 -7.77 -10.24 -22.85
CA MET A 222 -9.22 -10.19 -23.08
C MET A 222 -9.72 -8.76 -23.34
N GLY A 223 -8.93 -7.77 -22.93
CA GLY A 223 -9.31 -6.37 -23.00
C GLY A 223 -8.30 -5.46 -22.33
N GLY A 224 -8.79 -4.43 -21.66
CA GLY A 224 -7.96 -3.50 -20.91
C GLY A 224 -8.62 -2.96 -19.66
N LEU A 225 -7.81 -2.76 -18.62
CA LEU A 225 -8.19 -2.05 -17.40
C LEU A 225 -7.91 -0.56 -17.60
N VAL A 226 -8.99 0.22 -17.71
CA VAL A 226 -8.94 1.67 -17.70
C VAL A 226 -8.87 2.15 -16.26
N ILE A 227 -7.92 3.02 -15.97
CA ILE A 227 -7.76 3.72 -14.67
C ILE A 227 -7.76 5.22 -14.96
N GLU A 228 -8.64 5.94 -14.28
CA GLU A 228 -8.77 7.39 -14.38
C GLU A 228 -8.79 8.03 -12.99
N PHE A 229 -7.97 9.05 -12.74
CA PHE A 229 -8.02 9.83 -11.49
C PHE A 229 -7.64 11.29 -11.76
N PRO A 230 -8.15 12.24 -10.96
CA PRO A 230 -7.89 13.65 -11.18
C PRO A 230 -6.40 13.96 -11.04
N LEU A 231 -5.84 14.66 -12.02
CA LEU A 231 -4.59 15.37 -11.84
C LEU A 231 -4.97 16.64 -11.07
N GLY A 232 -4.50 16.79 -9.84
CA GLY A 232 -4.76 18.00 -9.05
C GLY A 232 -4.44 19.26 -9.85
N ASN A 233 -5.09 20.38 -9.50
CA ASN A 233 -4.74 21.68 -10.11
C ASN A 233 -3.25 21.93 -9.87
N GLN A 234 -2.46 21.92 -10.95
CA GLN A 234 -1.07 22.40 -10.92
C GLN A 234 -1.06 23.93 -10.86
#